data_AF-A0A842TIM5-F1
#
_entry.id   AF-A0A842TIM5-F1
#
_cell.length_a   1.000
_cell.length_b   1.000
_cell.length_c   1.000
_cell.angle_alpha   90.00
_cell.angle_beta   90.00
_cell.angle_gamma   90.00
#
_symmetry.space_group_name_H-M   'P 1'
#
loop_
_entity.id
_entity.type
_entity.pdbx_description
1 polymer ?
#
loop_
_entity_poly.entity_id
_entity_poly.type
_entity_poly.pdbx_seq_one_letter_code
_entity_poly.pdbx_strand_id
1 'polypeptide(L)'
;METNVVRALYKKNIYVGIFILLILAAMVSSGDYIQSNQEYKKCNNLFFSGGSGTASDPYQISNVTELQNVRENLGAHYMLINDIDANETKDWDGGKGFDSLGEYPEFPNFGKSFTGSFNGNDYKIINLVINRSDSDYVGLFGHIHANSVIQDVLLCNINIYGNNYVGGLIGYNDGDMNNCFSTGKTKGNCNVGGLSGLNNGFISNVSSSCNVSGHENIGGLIGENNGI
;
A
#
# COMPACT_ATOMS: atom_id res chain seq x y z
N MET A 1 4.01 -34.19 4.58
CA MET A 1 2.67 -34.03 5.17
C MET A 1 2.35 -32.53 5.27
N GLU A 2 2.51 -31.77 4.18
CA GLU A 2 2.21 -30.32 4.11
C GLU A 2 1.51 -29.90 2.79
N THR A 3 1.33 -30.82 1.85
CA THR A 3 0.73 -30.52 0.53
C THR A 3 -0.81 -30.55 0.52
N ASN A 4 -1.44 -30.99 1.61
CA ASN A 4 -2.91 -31.12 1.69
C ASN A 4 -3.61 -29.93 2.36
N VAL A 5 -2.92 -29.10 3.14
CA VAL A 5 -3.52 -27.92 3.79
C VAL A 5 -3.50 -26.71 2.86
N VAL A 6 -2.43 -26.51 2.10
CA VAL A 6 -2.31 -25.40 1.12
C VAL A 6 -3.28 -25.59 -0.07
N ARG A 7 -3.53 -26.84 -0.50
CA ARG A 7 -4.56 -27.16 -1.50
C ARG A 7 -6.00 -26.94 -0.99
N ALA A 8 -6.22 -26.99 0.33
CA ALA A 8 -7.53 -26.73 0.93
C ALA A 8 -7.82 -25.23 1.09
N LEU A 9 -6.79 -24.40 1.30
CA LEU A 9 -6.93 -22.94 1.38
C LEU A 9 -7.13 -22.30 0.00
N TYR A 10 -6.46 -22.78 -1.04
CA TYR A 10 -6.70 -22.31 -2.42
C TYR A 10 -8.07 -22.74 -2.99
N LYS A 11 -8.63 -23.87 -2.53
CA LYS A 11 -10.00 -24.29 -2.90
C LYS A 11 -11.09 -23.54 -2.16
N LYS A 12 -10.83 -22.82 -1.06
CA LYS A 12 -11.89 -22.03 -0.40
C LYS A 12 -12.17 -20.71 -1.12
N ASN A 13 -11.16 -20.08 -1.71
CA ASN A 13 -11.31 -18.75 -2.32
C ASN A 13 -11.73 -18.77 -3.80
N ILE A 14 -11.53 -19.88 -4.52
CA ILE A 14 -12.01 -20.05 -5.91
C ILE A 14 -13.51 -20.40 -5.95
N TYR A 15 -14.02 -21.12 -4.95
CA TYR A 15 -15.42 -21.54 -4.93
C TYR A 15 -16.36 -20.40 -4.55
N VAL A 16 -15.92 -19.44 -3.73
CA VAL A 16 -16.72 -18.25 -3.41
C VAL A 16 -16.95 -17.39 -4.67
N GLY A 17 -15.93 -17.21 -5.51
CA GLY A 17 -16.06 -16.49 -6.78
C GLY A 17 -16.94 -17.20 -7.83
N ILE A 18 -16.86 -18.54 -7.92
CA ILE A 18 -17.62 -19.32 -8.92
C ILE A 18 -19.09 -19.54 -8.49
N PHE A 19 -19.39 -19.64 -7.20
CA PHE A 19 -20.78 -19.79 -6.71
C PHE A 19 -21.60 -18.51 -6.91
N ILE A 20 -20.97 -17.33 -6.78
CA ILE A 20 -21.62 -16.03 -7.01
C ILE A 20 -21.98 -15.86 -8.50
N LEU A 21 -21.15 -16.36 -9.42
CA LEU A 21 -21.39 -16.27 -10.86
C LEU A 21 -22.58 -17.13 -11.34
N LEU A 22 -22.85 -18.26 -10.67
CA LEU A 22 -23.92 -19.19 -11.05
C LEU A 22 -25.32 -18.75 -10.56
N ILE A 23 -25.39 -17.94 -9.50
CA ILE A 23 -26.67 -17.41 -8.99
C ILE A 23 -27.22 -16.30 -9.90
N LEU A 24 -26.35 -15.53 -10.57
CA LEU A 24 -26.73 -14.43 -11.48
C LEU A 24 -27.39 -14.88 -12.80
N ALA A 25 -27.31 -16.15 -13.17
CA ALA A 25 -27.91 -16.66 -14.41
C ALA A 25 -29.37 -17.12 -14.26
N ALA A 26 -29.89 -17.23 -13.04
CA ALA A 26 -31.23 -17.72 -12.78
C ALA A 26 -32.18 -16.59 -12.34
N MET A 27 -32.92 -16.07 -13.32
CA MET A 27 -34.18 -15.32 -13.19
C MET A 27 -34.09 -13.90 -12.63
N VAL A 28 -34.25 -12.90 -13.50
CA VAL A 28 -34.40 -11.52 -13.06
C VAL A 28 -35.40 -10.80 -13.97
N SER A 29 -36.56 -10.45 -13.43
CA SER A 29 -37.49 -9.49 -14.03
C SER A 29 -36.86 -8.08 -13.99
N SER A 30 -37.31 -7.12 -14.81
CA SER A 30 -36.67 -5.80 -14.87
C SER A 30 -36.61 -5.04 -13.53
N GLY A 31 -37.49 -5.37 -12.57
CA GLY A 31 -37.45 -4.84 -11.19
C GLY A 31 -36.35 -5.47 -10.33
N ASP A 32 -36.18 -6.79 -10.42
CA ASP A 32 -35.14 -7.53 -9.69
C ASP A 32 -33.72 -7.17 -10.20
N TYR A 33 -33.60 -6.74 -11.46
CA TYR A 33 -32.32 -6.38 -12.10
C TYR A 33 -31.75 -5.06 -11.58
N ILE A 34 -32.63 -4.13 -11.23
CA ILE A 34 -32.22 -2.86 -10.65
C ILE A 34 -31.82 -3.06 -9.19
N GLN A 35 -32.57 -3.89 -8.45
CA GLN A 35 -32.26 -4.22 -7.06
C GLN A 35 -30.99 -5.06 -6.93
N SER A 36 -30.77 -6.04 -7.81
CA SER A 36 -29.53 -6.83 -7.86
C SER A 36 -28.33 -5.98 -8.27
N ASN A 37 -28.48 -4.97 -9.13
CA ASN A 37 -27.39 -4.05 -9.46
C ASN A 37 -27.06 -3.09 -8.31
N GLN A 38 -28.05 -2.68 -7.51
CA GLN A 38 -27.80 -1.92 -6.29
C GLN A 38 -27.15 -2.77 -5.20
N GLU A 39 -27.57 -4.03 -5.02
CA GLU A 39 -26.91 -4.98 -4.13
C GLU A 39 -25.52 -5.42 -4.61
N TYR A 40 -25.30 -5.56 -5.92
CA TYR A 40 -24.00 -5.85 -6.52
C TYR A 40 -23.04 -4.64 -6.39
N LYS A 41 -23.52 -3.41 -6.60
CA LYS A 41 -22.76 -2.20 -6.24
C LYS A 41 -22.44 -2.13 -4.75
N LYS A 42 -23.35 -2.57 -3.90
CA LYS A 42 -23.16 -2.61 -2.44
C LYS A 42 -22.17 -3.69 -2.00
N CYS A 43 -22.16 -4.85 -2.66
CA CYS A 43 -21.20 -5.94 -2.41
C CYS A 43 -19.79 -5.64 -2.94
N ASN A 44 -19.66 -4.73 -3.91
CA ASN A 44 -18.36 -4.25 -4.39
C ASN A 44 -17.78 -3.11 -3.53
N ASN A 45 -18.53 -2.61 -2.55
CA ASN A 45 -18.05 -1.62 -1.58
C ASN A 45 -17.52 -2.28 -0.28
N LEU A 46 -17.03 -3.52 -0.37
CA LEU A 46 -16.58 -4.32 0.78
C LEU A 46 -15.08 -4.20 1.12
N PHE A 47 -14.29 -3.54 0.28
CA PHE A 47 -12.84 -3.44 0.46
C PHE A 47 -12.39 -2.26 1.30
N PHE A 48 -13.26 -1.26 1.45
CA PHE A 48 -13.00 0.03 2.09
C PHE A 48 -14.22 0.47 2.89
N SER A 49 -14.01 1.34 3.87
CA SER A 49 -15.08 1.86 4.72
C SER A 49 -16.07 2.78 4.01
N GLY A 50 -15.73 3.24 2.80
CA GLY A 50 -16.57 4.11 1.98
C GLY A 50 -15.83 4.65 0.76
N GLY A 51 -16.51 5.52 0.00
CA GLY A 51 -16.00 6.14 -1.21
C GLY A 51 -16.10 5.27 -2.47
N SER A 52 -15.81 5.87 -3.61
CA SER A 52 -15.82 5.20 -4.93
C SER A 52 -14.44 5.15 -5.59
N GLY A 53 -13.40 5.64 -4.90
CA GLY A 53 -12.02 5.66 -5.40
C GLY A 53 -11.77 6.76 -6.44
N THR A 54 -12.72 7.67 -6.65
CA THR A 54 -12.57 8.82 -7.54
C THR A 54 -11.96 10.01 -6.81
N ALA A 55 -11.38 10.98 -7.52
CA ALA A 55 -10.76 12.14 -6.88
C ALA A 55 -11.76 12.96 -6.00
N SER A 56 -13.03 13.02 -6.40
CA SER A 56 -14.08 13.71 -5.65
C SER A 56 -14.70 12.87 -4.52
N ASP A 57 -14.46 11.57 -4.53
CA ASP A 57 -15.00 10.62 -3.56
C ASP A 57 -14.00 9.47 -3.33
N PRO A 58 -12.87 9.76 -2.65
CA PRO A 58 -11.78 8.81 -2.46
C PRO A 58 -12.22 7.61 -1.60
N TYR A 59 -11.60 6.45 -1.81
CA TYR A 59 -11.78 5.32 -0.91
C TYR A 59 -11.32 5.67 0.50
N GLN A 60 -12.15 5.34 1.48
CA GLN A 60 -11.91 5.63 2.89
C GLN A 60 -11.29 4.41 3.58
N ILE A 61 -10.15 4.63 4.22
CA ILE A 61 -9.38 3.58 4.90
C ILE A 61 -9.46 3.81 6.41
N SER A 62 -9.99 2.84 7.14
CA SER A 62 -10.16 2.91 8.60
C SER A 62 -9.30 1.91 9.38
N ASN A 63 -8.70 0.93 8.71
CA ASN A 63 -7.91 -0.13 9.33
C ASN A 63 -6.82 -0.67 8.40
N VAL A 64 -5.93 -1.49 8.94
CA VAL A 64 -4.73 -1.97 8.23
C VAL A 64 -5.06 -2.99 7.12
N THR A 65 -6.15 -3.74 7.24
CA THR A 65 -6.60 -4.63 6.15
C THR A 65 -7.05 -3.79 4.94
N GLU A 66 -7.83 -2.73 5.16
CA GLU A 66 -8.23 -1.80 4.11
C GLU A 66 -7.02 -1.06 3.52
N LEU A 67 -6.01 -0.72 4.34
CA LEU A 67 -4.77 -0.16 3.84
C LEU A 67 -4.06 -1.12 2.89
N GLN A 68 -4.02 -2.41 3.21
CA GLN A 68 -3.44 -3.44 2.33
C GLN A 68 -4.23 -3.59 1.02
N ASN A 69 -5.55 -3.41 1.06
CA ASN A 69 -6.44 -3.48 -0.11
C ASN A 69 -6.21 -2.38 -1.14
N VAL A 70 -5.42 -1.33 -0.85
CA VAL A 70 -4.99 -0.33 -1.86
C VAL A 70 -4.35 -1.01 -3.09
N ARG A 71 -3.73 -2.19 -2.90
CA ARG A 71 -3.14 -2.99 -3.98
C ARG A 71 -4.17 -3.50 -5.00
N GLU A 72 -5.46 -3.55 -4.65
CA GLU A 72 -6.52 -3.98 -5.56
C GLU A 72 -6.82 -2.93 -6.64
N ASN A 73 -6.47 -1.66 -6.41
CA ASN A 73 -6.60 -0.60 -7.42
C ASN A 73 -5.58 0.53 -7.22
N LEU A 74 -4.36 0.31 -7.70
CA LEU A 74 -3.23 1.23 -7.55
C LEU A 74 -3.41 2.61 -8.23
N GLY A 75 -4.43 2.77 -9.07
CA GLY A 75 -4.75 4.04 -9.75
C GLY A 75 -5.90 4.84 -9.11
N ALA A 76 -6.49 4.35 -8.02
CA ALA A 76 -7.58 5.05 -7.34
C ALA A 76 -7.08 6.12 -6.35
N HIS A 77 -8.03 6.90 -5.82
CA HIS A 77 -7.77 7.92 -4.81
C HIS A 77 -8.18 7.40 -3.43
N TYR A 78 -7.34 7.65 -2.43
CA TYR A 78 -7.48 7.13 -1.08
C TYR A 78 -7.38 8.24 -0.04
N MET A 79 -8.11 8.09 1.05
CA MET A 79 -7.94 8.90 2.25
C MET A 79 -8.06 8.08 3.53
N LEU A 80 -7.27 8.39 4.53
CA LEU A 80 -7.47 7.85 5.87
C LEU A 80 -8.65 8.56 6.55
N ILE A 81 -9.42 7.79 7.32
CA ILE A 81 -10.51 8.30 8.15
C ILE A 81 -10.32 8.00 9.64
N ASN A 82 -9.27 7.26 10.01
CA ASN A 82 -8.89 6.94 11.38
C ASN A 82 -7.37 6.70 11.45
N ASP A 83 -6.81 6.80 12.66
CA ASP A 83 -5.50 6.22 12.95
C ASP A 83 -5.55 4.70 12.71
N ILE A 84 -4.47 4.15 12.13
CA ILE A 84 -4.32 2.74 11.81
C ILE A 84 -3.21 2.17 12.70
N ASP A 85 -3.56 1.24 13.60
CA ASP A 85 -2.58 0.39 14.26
C ASP A 85 -2.29 -0.83 13.38
N ALA A 86 -1.09 -0.86 12.81
CA ALA A 86 -0.60 -1.89 11.92
C ALA A 86 0.28 -2.95 12.63
N ASN A 87 0.27 -3.03 13.98
CA ASN A 87 1.11 -3.97 14.72
C ASN A 87 0.89 -5.44 14.34
N GLU A 88 -0.30 -5.83 13.86
CA GLU A 88 -0.56 -7.20 13.39
C GLU A 88 0.24 -7.58 12.14
N THR A 89 0.70 -6.59 11.36
CA THR A 89 1.45 -6.82 10.12
C THR A 89 2.73 -7.61 10.36
N LYS A 90 3.35 -7.50 11.55
CA LYS A 90 4.57 -8.24 11.89
C LYS A 90 4.46 -9.76 11.75
N ASP A 91 3.24 -10.30 11.84
CA ASP A 91 2.95 -11.73 11.76
C ASP A 91 2.41 -12.14 10.37
N TRP A 92 2.21 -11.18 9.46
CA TRP A 92 1.72 -11.41 8.10
C TRP A 92 2.78 -12.03 7.20
N ASP A 93 2.32 -12.79 6.20
CA ASP A 93 3.15 -13.48 5.20
C ASP A 93 4.34 -14.25 5.82
N GLY A 94 4.07 -15.00 6.89
CA GLY A 94 5.09 -15.78 7.59
C GLY A 94 6.16 -14.93 8.29
N GLY A 95 5.81 -13.71 8.71
CA GLY A 95 6.70 -12.76 9.37
C GLY A 95 7.42 -11.80 8.41
N LYS A 96 7.05 -11.80 7.12
CA LYS A 96 7.55 -10.84 6.13
C LYS A 96 6.87 -9.48 6.19
N GLY A 97 5.77 -9.35 6.93
CA GLY A 97 5.15 -8.05 7.11
C GLY A 97 4.07 -7.72 6.09
N PHE A 98 3.71 -6.45 6.09
CA PHE A 98 2.85 -5.81 5.10
C PHE A 98 3.50 -5.85 3.70
N ASP A 99 2.69 -5.99 2.64
CA ASP A 99 3.13 -5.89 1.25
C ASP A 99 3.11 -4.44 0.80
N SER A 100 4.23 -3.94 0.27
CA SER A 100 4.34 -2.57 -0.25
C SER A 100 3.20 -2.23 -1.23
N LEU A 101 2.72 -1.00 -1.14
CA LEU A 101 1.70 -0.42 -2.03
C LEU A 101 2.37 0.04 -3.32
N GLY A 102 2.17 -0.75 -4.37
CA GLY A 102 2.85 -0.53 -5.64
C GLY A 102 4.29 -1.04 -5.62
N GLU A 103 4.73 -1.55 -6.76
CA GLU A 103 6.03 -2.19 -6.98
C GLU A 103 6.66 -1.57 -8.23
N TYR A 104 8.00 -1.49 -8.26
CA TYR A 104 8.70 -0.97 -9.43
C TYR A 104 8.41 -1.85 -10.65
N PRO A 105 8.11 -1.28 -11.82
CA PRO A 105 7.74 -2.07 -13.00
C PRO A 105 8.96 -2.80 -13.54
N GLU A 106 8.89 -4.13 -13.58
CA GLU A 106 9.90 -5.00 -14.17
C GLU A 106 9.33 -5.72 -15.40
N PHE A 107 10.12 -5.86 -16.47
CA PHE A 107 9.69 -6.59 -17.66
C PHE A 107 9.36 -8.06 -17.31
N PRO A 108 8.22 -8.61 -17.77
CA PRO A 108 7.22 -8.05 -18.68
C PRO A 108 6.02 -7.37 -17.98
N ASN A 109 6.06 -7.23 -16.66
CA ASN A 109 4.96 -6.77 -15.81
C ASN A 109 5.00 -5.24 -15.61
N PHE A 110 4.42 -4.53 -16.58
CA PHE A 110 4.23 -3.09 -16.50
C PHE A 110 2.87 -2.76 -15.84
N GLY A 111 2.82 -1.75 -14.98
CA GLY A 111 1.58 -1.35 -14.28
C GLY A 111 1.47 -1.81 -12.82
N LYS A 112 2.61 -2.08 -12.17
CA LYS A 112 2.67 -2.39 -10.74
C LYS A 112 2.90 -1.18 -9.86
N SER A 113 3.24 -0.02 -10.41
CA SER A 113 3.41 1.22 -9.66
C SER A 113 2.09 1.71 -9.07
N PHE A 114 2.15 2.37 -7.92
CA PHE A 114 1.06 3.25 -7.50
C PHE A 114 1.00 4.45 -8.45
N THR A 115 -0.19 4.78 -8.95
CA THR A 115 -0.43 5.88 -9.91
C THR A 115 -1.53 6.83 -9.47
N GLY A 116 -2.19 6.52 -8.35
CA GLY A 116 -3.30 7.28 -7.78
C GLY A 116 -2.86 8.36 -6.80
N SER A 117 -3.75 8.73 -5.87
CA SER A 117 -3.41 9.64 -4.77
C SER A 117 -3.70 9.03 -3.40
N PHE A 118 -2.90 9.37 -2.41
CA PHE A 118 -3.08 8.93 -1.04
C PHE A 118 -2.98 10.11 -0.09
N ASN A 119 -4.07 10.39 0.62
CA ASN A 119 -4.14 11.45 1.62
C ASN A 119 -4.23 10.84 3.03
N GLY A 120 -3.20 11.03 3.84
CA GLY A 120 -3.19 10.57 5.23
C GLY A 120 -4.14 11.35 6.15
N ASN A 121 -4.61 12.52 5.72
CA ASN A 121 -5.65 13.32 6.37
C ASN A 121 -5.34 13.57 7.86
N ASP A 122 -4.06 13.81 8.16
CA ASP A 122 -3.47 13.97 9.50
C ASP A 122 -3.61 12.77 10.45
N TYR A 123 -4.14 11.65 9.98
CA TYR A 123 -4.15 10.39 10.72
C TYR A 123 -2.81 9.66 10.63
N LYS A 124 -2.57 8.82 11.63
CA LYS A 124 -1.31 8.08 11.77
C LYS A 124 -1.46 6.64 11.31
N ILE A 125 -0.42 6.13 10.69
CA ILE A 125 -0.19 4.70 10.55
C ILE A 125 0.91 4.32 11.54
N ILE A 126 0.59 3.46 12.49
CA ILE A 126 1.40 3.17 13.67
C ILE A 126 1.84 1.71 13.65
N ASN A 127 3.07 1.42 14.09
CA ASN A 127 3.58 0.05 14.28
C ASN A 127 3.65 -0.80 12.99
N LEU A 128 3.72 -0.17 11.82
CA LEU A 128 3.82 -0.87 10.54
C LEU A 128 5.14 -1.67 10.47
N VAL A 129 5.04 -2.95 10.11
CA VAL A 129 6.21 -3.81 9.88
C VAL A 129 6.22 -4.28 8.43
N ILE A 130 7.33 -4.03 7.74
CA ILE A 130 7.66 -4.60 6.43
C ILE A 130 9.04 -5.24 6.56
N ASN A 131 9.12 -6.56 6.42
CA ASN A 131 10.34 -7.34 6.59
C ASN A 131 10.67 -8.12 5.31
N ARG A 132 11.15 -7.38 4.32
CA ARG A 132 11.45 -7.85 2.96
C ARG A 132 12.95 -7.68 2.66
N SER A 133 13.80 -8.15 3.57
CA SER A 133 15.26 -7.89 3.56
C SER A 133 15.99 -8.37 2.30
N ASP A 134 15.35 -9.19 1.47
CA ASP A 134 15.83 -9.73 0.19
C ASP A 134 15.23 -9.02 -1.04
N SER A 135 14.39 -8.00 -0.84
CA SER A 135 13.63 -7.32 -1.88
C SER A 135 14.06 -5.85 -2.01
N ASP A 136 14.06 -5.35 -3.24
CA ASP A 136 14.28 -3.94 -3.53
C ASP A 136 12.97 -3.15 -3.51
N TYR A 137 13.04 -1.82 -3.48
CA TYR A 137 11.89 -0.91 -3.53
C TYR A 137 10.92 -1.13 -2.37
N VAL A 138 11.41 -0.94 -1.14
CA VAL A 138 10.66 -1.27 0.07
C VAL A 138 10.29 -0.01 0.85
N GLY A 139 9.01 0.12 1.16
CA GLY A 139 8.39 1.17 1.98
C GLY A 139 6.90 0.91 2.08
N LEU A 140 6.12 1.78 2.75
CA LEU A 140 4.66 1.68 2.67
C LEU A 140 4.22 1.64 1.20
N PHE A 141 4.83 2.46 0.34
CA PHE A 141 4.82 2.34 -1.10
C PHE A 141 6.16 1.81 -1.59
N GLY A 142 6.16 0.82 -2.49
CA GLY A 142 7.42 0.34 -3.06
C GLY A 142 7.91 1.29 -4.14
N HIS A 143 7.01 1.61 -5.08
CA HIS A 143 7.22 2.61 -6.11
C HIS A 143 5.96 3.42 -6.36
N ILE A 144 6.12 4.74 -6.49
CA ILE A 144 5.05 5.62 -6.97
C ILE A 144 5.46 6.26 -8.29
N HIS A 145 4.52 6.32 -9.23
CA HIS A 145 4.73 6.89 -10.56
C HIS A 145 4.68 8.43 -10.53
N ALA A 146 5.19 9.08 -11.57
CA ALA A 146 5.33 10.54 -11.67
C ALA A 146 4.03 11.36 -11.60
N ASN A 147 2.86 10.73 -11.79
CA ASN A 147 1.55 11.40 -11.65
C ASN A 147 0.90 11.17 -10.27
N SER A 148 1.58 10.46 -9.38
CA SER A 148 1.04 10.13 -8.06
C SER A 148 1.20 11.29 -7.10
N VAL A 149 0.26 11.41 -6.17
CA VAL A 149 0.29 12.43 -5.11
C VAL A 149 0.14 11.74 -3.75
N ILE A 150 1.16 11.86 -2.91
CA ILE A 150 1.16 11.37 -1.53
C ILE A 150 1.23 12.56 -0.60
N GLN A 151 0.23 12.72 0.27
CA GLN A 151 0.16 13.87 1.17
C GLN A 151 -0.35 13.53 2.56
N ASP A 152 0.07 14.32 3.54
CA ASP A 152 -0.45 14.31 4.92
C ASP A 152 -0.28 12.95 5.62
N VAL A 153 0.74 12.17 5.25
CA VAL A 153 0.99 10.83 5.79
C VAL A 153 1.91 10.87 7.00
N LEU A 154 1.42 10.37 8.14
CA LEU A 154 2.18 10.31 9.39
C LEU A 154 2.48 8.86 9.76
N LEU A 155 3.72 8.43 9.55
CA LEU A 155 4.21 7.11 9.96
C LEU A 155 4.86 7.15 11.34
N CYS A 156 4.33 6.36 12.27
CA CYS A 156 4.78 6.34 13.66
C CYS A 156 5.27 4.95 14.07
N ASN A 157 6.48 4.86 14.61
CA ASN A 157 7.05 3.61 15.11
C ASN A 157 7.07 2.48 14.05
N ILE A 158 7.50 2.81 12.83
CA ILE A 158 7.61 1.81 11.75
C ILE A 158 8.87 0.96 11.91
N ASN A 159 8.84 -0.23 11.31
CA ASN A 159 9.99 -1.14 11.27
C ASN A 159 10.12 -1.74 9.87
N ILE A 160 10.94 -1.09 9.04
CA ILE A 160 11.07 -1.41 7.61
C ILE A 160 12.44 -2.02 7.33
N TYR A 161 12.44 -3.19 6.68
CA TYR A 161 13.63 -3.92 6.24
C TYR A 161 13.51 -4.25 4.76
N GLY A 162 14.50 -3.81 3.98
CA GLY A 162 14.62 -4.10 2.55
C GLY A 162 16.07 -4.38 2.13
N ASN A 163 16.30 -4.46 0.83
CA ASN A 163 17.64 -4.55 0.24
C ASN A 163 18.04 -3.19 -0.38
N ASN A 164 17.70 -2.90 -1.64
CA ASN A 164 17.98 -1.61 -2.27
C ASN A 164 16.75 -0.70 -2.31
N TYR A 165 16.95 0.62 -2.29
CA TYR A 165 15.88 1.62 -2.37
C TYR A 165 14.82 1.43 -1.27
N VAL A 166 15.25 1.68 -0.02
CA VAL A 166 14.43 1.42 1.16
C VAL A 166 14.08 2.75 1.84
N GLY A 167 12.80 3.03 1.95
CA GLY A 167 12.26 4.20 2.65
C GLY A 167 11.19 3.82 3.66
N GLY A 168 10.97 4.68 4.66
CA GLY A 168 9.85 4.47 5.57
C GLY A 168 8.50 4.56 4.86
N LEU A 169 8.35 5.56 3.99
CA LEU A 169 7.13 5.84 3.24
C LEU A 169 7.21 5.31 1.82
N ILE A 170 8.27 5.62 1.07
CA ILE A 170 8.40 5.23 -0.34
C ILE A 170 9.77 4.57 -0.59
N GLY A 171 9.83 3.44 -1.28
CA GLY A 171 11.10 2.88 -1.75
C GLY A 171 11.74 3.77 -2.82
N TYR A 172 11.00 4.00 -3.90
CA TYR A 172 11.37 4.87 -5.01
C TYR A 172 10.23 5.83 -5.38
N ASN A 173 10.48 7.13 -5.17
CA ASN A 173 9.57 8.21 -5.51
C ASN A 173 9.87 8.85 -6.88
N ASP A 174 8.98 8.72 -7.86
CA ASP A 174 8.97 9.56 -9.06
C ASP A 174 7.90 10.68 -9.01
N GLY A 175 6.98 10.64 -8.04
CA GLY A 175 5.82 11.55 -7.96
C GLY A 175 5.94 12.63 -6.87
N ASP A 176 4.80 13.23 -6.52
CA ASP A 176 4.74 14.32 -5.55
C ASP A 176 4.54 13.78 -4.12
N MET A 177 5.37 14.26 -3.19
CA MET A 177 5.27 13.94 -1.76
C MET A 177 5.28 15.22 -0.92
N ASN A 178 4.18 15.48 -0.20
CA ASN A 178 4.01 16.70 0.60
C ASN A 178 3.56 16.39 2.03
N ASN A 179 4.07 17.12 3.02
CA ASN A 179 3.60 17.05 4.41
C ASN A 179 3.62 15.61 4.97
N CYS A 180 4.73 14.91 4.77
CA CYS A 180 4.88 13.52 5.17
C CYS A 180 5.97 13.36 6.23
N PHE A 181 5.72 12.48 7.21
CA PHE A 181 6.62 12.26 8.35
C PHE A 181 6.79 10.78 8.66
N SER A 182 7.99 10.39 9.12
CA SER A 182 8.25 9.05 9.62
C SER A 182 9.07 9.01 10.92
N THR A 183 8.71 8.08 11.81
CA THR A 183 9.49 7.70 13.00
C THR A 183 9.61 6.19 13.11
N GLY A 184 10.67 5.71 13.77
CA GLY A 184 10.91 4.29 13.96
C GLY A 184 12.25 3.86 13.39
N LYS A 185 12.26 2.82 12.57
CA LYS A 185 13.48 2.22 12.02
C LYS A 185 13.32 1.87 10.54
N THR A 186 14.36 2.19 9.77
CA THR A 186 14.52 1.77 8.38
C THR A 186 15.89 1.12 8.21
N LYS A 187 15.93 -0.08 7.64
CA LYS A 187 17.18 -0.80 7.39
C LYS A 187 17.21 -1.36 5.97
N GLY A 188 18.32 -1.13 5.27
CA GLY A 188 18.57 -1.69 3.94
C GLY A 188 20.05 -1.94 3.68
N ASN A 189 20.39 -2.13 2.41
CA ASN A 189 21.75 -2.28 1.90
C ASN A 189 22.20 -0.99 1.20
N CYS A 190 21.55 -0.60 0.10
CA CYS A 190 21.90 0.58 -0.70
C CYS A 190 20.70 1.52 -0.86
N ASN A 191 20.93 2.83 -0.85
CA ASN A 191 19.91 3.89 -0.96
C ASN A 191 18.82 3.73 0.10
N VAL A 192 19.18 4.04 1.35
CA VAL A 192 18.30 3.88 2.51
C VAL A 192 17.98 5.25 3.09
N GLY A 193 16.69 5.59 3.15
CA GLY A 193 16.20 6.81 3.75
C GLY A 193 15.18 6.55 4.86
N GLY A 194 15.05 7.51 5.77
CA GLY A 194 13.99 7.46 6.77
C GLY A 194 12.60 7.63 6.18
N LEU A 195 12.46 8.38 5.07
CA LEU A 195 11.21 8.60 4.36
C LEU A 195 11.21 7.99 2.95
N SER A 196 12.23 8.28 2.12
CA SER A 196 12.38 7.67 0.80
C SER A 196 13.75 7.06 0.56
N GLY A 197 13.83 5.90 -0.10
CA GLY A 197 15.10 5.34 -0.55
C GLY A 197 15.75 6.18 -1.64
N LEU A 198 15.03 6.33 -2.76
CA LEU A 198 15.37 7.20 -3.88
C LEU A 198 14.25 8.22 -4.11
N ASN A 199 14.63 9.46 -4.43
CA ASN A 199 13.72 10.52 -4.84
C ASN A 199 14.12 11.13 -6.19
N ASN A 200 13.25 11.04 -7.18
CA ASN A 200 13.30 11.78 -8.45
C ASN A 200 12.17 12.81 -8.57
N GLY A 201 11.12 12.70 -7.75
CA GLY A 201 9.97 13.59 -7.76
C GLY A 201 10.14 14.85 -6.92
N PHE A 202 9.06 15.63 -6.80
CA PHE A 202 9.02 16.84 -5.98
C PHE A 202 8.69 16.49 -4.52
N ILE A 203 9.48 17.01 -3.58
CA ILE A 203 9.25 16.81 -2.15
C ILE A 203 9.13 18.15 -1.41
N SER A 204 8.15 18.27 -0.53
CA SER A 204 7.97 19.49 0.27
C SER A 204 7.42 19.18 1.67
N ASN A 205 7.87 19.95 2.67
CA ASN A 205 7.43 19.81 4.07
C ASN A 205 7.56 18.38 4.62
N VAL A 206 8.64 17.69 4.28
CA VAL A 206 8.90 16.32 4.70
C VAL A 206 9.90 16.26 5.84
N SER A 207 9.74 15.30 6.75
CA SER A 207 10.72 15.05 7.81
C SER A 207 10.79 13.59 8.23
N SER A 208 11.87 13.22 8.92
CA SER A 208 12.06 11.88 9.46
C SER A 208 12.86 11.96 10.75
N SER A 209 12.49 11.11 11.71
CA SER A 209 13.27 10.82 12.93
C SER A 209 13.59 9.34 13.06
N CYS A 210 13.54 8.59 11.95
CA CYS A 210 13.87 7.17 11.93
C CYS A 210 15.36 6.93 12.27
N ASN A 211 15.62 5.82 12.95
CA ASN A 211 16.94 5.22 12.99
C ASN A 211 17.18 4.51 11.65
N VAL A 212 18.04 5.09 10.82
CA VAL A 212 18.33 4.60 9.47
C VAL A 212 19.68 3.87 9.45
N SER A 213 19.72 2.67 8.88
CA SER A 213 20.95 1.88 8.77
C SER A 213 21.07 1.17 7.42
N GLY A 214 22.29 1.10 6.89
CA GLY A 214 22.64 0.34 5.70
C GLY A 214 24.12 0.45 5.37
N HIS A 215 24.49 0.14 4.12
CA HIS A 215 25.88 0.04 3.69
C HIS A 215 26.30 1.17 2.73
N GLU A 216 25.43 1.58 1.82
CA GLU A 216 25.72 2.59 0.79
C GLU A 216 24.57 3.60 0.69
N ASN A 217 24.90 4.90 0.57
CA ASN A 217 23.95 6.02 0.48
C ASN A 217 22.85 6.00 1.55
N ILE A 218 23.23 6.35 2.78
CA ILE A 218 22.33 6.35 3.93
C ILE A 218 22.01 7.78 4.32
N GLY A 219 20.74 8.17 4.20
CA GLY A 219 20.27 9.49 4.58
C GLY A 219 19.19 9.44 5.66
N GLY A 220 19.23 10.37 6.60
CA GLY A 220 18.23 10.45 7.66
C GLY A 220 16.80 10.68 7.13
N LEU A 221 16.68 11.36 5.98
CA LEU A 221 15.42 11.64 5.28
C LEU A 221 15.31 10.85 3.97
N ILE A 222 16.22 11.11 3.02
CA ILE A 222 16.26 10.48 1.69
C ILE A 222 17.63 9.81 1.50
N GLY A 223 17.69 8.59 0.99
CA GLY A 223 18.96 7.90 0.69
C GLY A 223 19.71 8.55 -0.48
N GLU A 224 19.05 8.68 -1.62
CA GLU A 224 19.54 9.36 -2.82
C GLU A 224 18.48 10.34 -3.36
N ASN A 225 18.86 11.58 -3.66
CA ASN A 225 17.95 12.61 -4.13
C ASN A 225 18.41 13.22 -5.46
N ASN A 226 17.64 12.97 -6.52
CA ASN A 226 17.79 13.52 -7.87
C ASN A 226 16.65 14.50 -8.23
N GLY A 227 15.61 14.60 -7.39
CA GLY A 227 14.46 15.49 -7.55
C GLY A 227 14.64 16.89 -6.95
N ILE A 228 13.52 17.64 -6.87
CA ILE A 228 13.44 19.05 -6.40
C ILE A 228 12.82 19.11 -5.00
#